data_AF-A0A5Z4CJR9-F1
#
_entry.id   AF-A0A5Z4CJR9-F1
#
_cell.length_a   1.000
_cell.length_b   1.000
_cell.length_c   1.000
_cell.angle_alpha   90.00
_cell.angle_beta   90.00
_cell.angle_gamma   90.00
#
_symmetry.space_group_name_H-M   'P 1'
#
loop_
_entity.id
_entity.type
_entity.pdbx_description
1 polymer ?
#
loop_
_entity_poly.entity_id
_entity_poly.type
_entity_poly.pdbx_seq_one_letter_code
_entity_poly.pdbx_strand_id
1 'polypeptide(L)'
;MTTITREQQKQILIDTANHVINRDNTSPYSENLRELARIALASLTAEPVRYLNKFSSTCMTSEQQPNAADDVAVYVPLYTAPPASEREQIRREHAEWSDATFGDVGPIGPLKHLSKEALEAAAEPDDLSEWADMQSLLWDAQRRAGISDEQITQAMVEKLAVNKQREWPEPKDGEPRLHIKEQPAPVVPESISVRQAISALESADCVTTIGQAYKMGWNACRAAMLNGGKS
;
A
#
# COMPACT_ATOMS: atom_id res chain seq x y z
N MET A 1 -47.11 6.15 1.16
CA MET A 1 -45.93 5.74 0.37
C MET A 1 -45.85 6.71 -0.80
N THR A 2 -44.78 7.49 -0.91
CA THR A 2 -44.63 8.49 -1.97
C THR A 2 -43.86 7.87 -3.13
N THR A 3 -44.29 8.09 -4.37
CA THR A 3 -43.62 7.61 -5.58
C THR A 3 -42.86 8.75 -6.26
N ILE A 4 -41.78 8.42 -6.96
CA ILE A 4 -40.92 9.37 -7.69
C ILE A 4 -40.53 8.76 -9.05
N THR A 5 -40.39 9.60 -10.09
CA THR A 5 -39.95 9.13 -11.42
C THR A 5 -38.44 8.95 -11.48
N ARG A 6 -37.94 8.18 -12.46
CA ARG A 6 -36.49 8.05 -12.71
C ARG A 6 -35.83 9.39 -13.02
N GLU A 7 -36.52 10.25 -13.78
CA GLU A 7 -36.02 11.61 -14.09
C GLU A 7 -35.91 12.48 -12.84
N GLN A 8 -36.92 12.45 -11.96
CA GLN A 8 -36.86 13.16 -10.68
C GLN A 8 -35.75 12.62 -9.78
N GLN A 9 -35.56 11.29 -9.75
CA GLN A 9 -34.45 10.67 -9.01
C GLN A 9 -33.09 11.09 -9.57
N LYS A 10 -32.92 11.09 -10.90
CA LYS A 10 -31.70 11.55 -11.59
C LYS A 10 -31.38 13.00 -11.24
N GLN A 11 -32.38 13.88 -11.29
CA GLN A 11 -32.20 15.30 -10.96
C GLN A 11 -31.75 15.48 -9.50
N ILE A 12 -32.36 14.77 -8.54
CA ILE A 12 -31.94 14.82 -7.13
C ILE A 12 -30.47 14.40 -6.97
N LEU A 13 -30.02 13.36 -7.68
CA LEU A 13 -28.63 12.91 -7.63
C LEU A 13 -27.67 13.95 -8.22
N ILE A 14 -28.03 14.57 -9.35
CA ILE A 14 -27.27 15.66 -9.96
C ILE A 14 -27.16 16.85 -9.00
N ASP A 15 -28.27 17.29 -8.41
CA ASP A 15 -28.30 18.41 -7.47
C ASP A 15 -27.46 18.11 -6.23
N THR A 16 -27.52 16.88 -5.72
CA THR A 16 -26.72 16.41 -4.59
C THR A 16 -25.22 16.42 -4.92
N ALA A 17 -24.83 15.92 -6.09
CA ALA A 17 -23.44 15.92 -6.54
C ALA A 17 -22.91 17.35 -6.66
N ASN A 18 -23.67 18.25 -7.29
CA ASN A 18 -23.34 19.67 -7.39
C ASN A 18 -23.18 20.33 -6.01
N HIS A 19 -24.06 20.00 -5.05
CA HIS A 19 -23.94 20.51 -3.69
C HIS A 19 -22.65 20.04 -3.01
N VAL A 20 -22.29 18.76 -3.14
CA VAL A 20 -21.05 18.20 -2.58
C VAL A 20 -19.82 18.86 -3.19
N ILE A 21 -19.81 19.05 -4.52
CA ILE A 21 -18.68 19.67 -5.24
C ILE A 21 -18.42 21.11 -4.76
N ASN A 22 -19.49 21.89 -4.56
CA ASN A 22 -19.41 23.32 -4.24
C ASN A 22 -19.40 23.64 -2.74
N ARG A 23 -19.48 22.64 -1.87
CA ARG A 23 -19.51 22.86 -0.42
C ARG A 23 -18.14 23.33 0.07
N ASP A 24 -18.09 24.40 0.86
CA ASP A 24 -16.85 24.81 1.55
C ASP A 24 -16.58 23.89 2.75
N ASN A 25 -15.75 22.87 2.53
CA ASN A 25 -15.19 22.02 3.57
C ASN A 25 -13.71 21.77 3.26
N THR A 26 -12.86 21.90 4.26
CA THR A 26 -11.39 21.79 4.19
C THR A 26 -10.85 20.45 4.69
N SER A 27 -11.72 19.50 5.07
CA SER A 27 -11.28 18.17 5.47
C SER A 27 -10.70 17.39 4.28
N PRO A 28 -9.59 16.65 4.43
CA PRO A 28 -9.06 15.77 3.38
C PRO A 28 -10.06 14.71 2.88
N TYR A 29 -11.00 14.27 3.73
CA TYR A 29 -12.09 13.37 3.31
C TYR A 29 -13.05 14.05 2.32
N SER A 30 -13.14 15.38 2.35
CA SER A 30 -14.00 16.15 1.46
C SER A 30 -13.50 16.18 0.02
N GLU A 31 -12.18 16.11 -0.23
CA GLU A 31 -11.66 16.10 -1.60
C GLU A 31 -11.99 14.80 -2.33
N ASN A 32 -11.80 13.64 -1.66
CA ASN A 32 -12.19 12.35 -2.22
C ASN A 32 -13.70 12.29 -2.52
N LEU A 33 -14.53 12.85 -1.62
CA LEU A 33 -15.97 12.94 -1.85
C LEU A 33 -16.33 13.87 -3.00
N ARG A 34 -15.66 15.01 -3.15
CA ARG A 34 -15.84 15.92 -4.28
C ARG A 34 -15.45 15.25 -5.58
N GLU A 35 -14.36 14.50 -5.60
CA GLU A 35 -13.92 13.79 -6.79
C GLU A 35 -14.90 12.69 -7.21
N LEU A 36 -15.37 11.89 -6.25
CA LEU A 36 -16.45 10.93 -6.50
C LEU A 36 -17.72 11.63 -7.01
N ALA A 37 -18.08 12.78 -6.45
CA ALA A 37 -19.22 13.57 -6.91
C ALA A 37 -19.03 14.11 -8.33
N ARG A 38 -17.81 14.51 -8.73
CA ARG A 38 -17.49 14.91 -10.12
C ARG A 38 -17.64 13.74 -11.08
N ILE A 39 -17.10 12.58 -10.74
CA ILE A 39 -17.21 11.35 -11.55
C ILE A 39 -18.68 10.94 -11.69
N ALA A 40 -19.43 10.95 -10.57
CA ALA A 40 -20.85 10.63 -10.57
C ALA A 40 -21.66 11.62 -11.41
N LEU A 41 -21.42 12.93 -11.26
CA LEU A 41 -22.07 13.96 -12.05
C LEU A 41 -21.79 13.77 -13.55
N ALA A 42 -20.52 13.59 -13.93
CA ALA A 42 -20.12 13.34 -15.31
C ALA A 42 -20.82 12.10 -15.89
N SER A 43 -20.95 11.03 -15.09
CA SER A 43 -21.65 9.80 -15.48
C SER A 43 -23.15 10.00 -15.63
N LEU A 44 -23.78 10.76 -14.72
CA LEU A 44 -25.22 11.04 -14.74
C LEU A 44 -25.62 11.95 -15.90
N THR A 45 -24.74 12.85 -16.34
CA THR A 45 -25.00 13.79 -17.44
C THR A 45 -24.41 13.34 -18.78
N ALA A 46 -23.76 12.18 -18.83
CA ALA A 46 -23.16 11.68 -20.07
C ALA A 46 -24.23 11.27 -21.08
N GLU A 47 -24.01 11.65 -22.34
CA GLU A 47 -24.77 11.14 -23.48
C GLU A 47 -24.09 9.88 -24.06
N PRO A 48 -24.85 8.90 -24.57
CA PRO A 48 -24.28 7.75 -25.23
C PRO A 48 -23.47 8.17 -26.46
N VAL A 49 -22.25 7.64 -26.58
CA VAL A 49 -21.41 7.86 -27.78
C VAL A 49 -21.66 6.82 -28.86
N ARG A 50 -22.11 5.63 -28.47
CA ARG A 50 -22.44 4.50 -29.37
C ARG A 50 -23.55 3.65 -28.77
N TYR A 51 -24.07 2.74 -29.60
CA TYR A 51 -25.02 1.72 -29.20
C TYR A 51 -24.52 0.34 -29.65
N LEU A 52 -24.52 -0.62 -28.72
CA LEU A 52 -24.22 -2.01 -28.99
C LEU A 52 -25.50 -2.78 -29.26
N ASN A 53 -25.61 -3.41 -30.43
CA ASN A 53 -26.69 -4.33 -30.71
C ASN A 53 -26.45 -5.67 -29.99
N LYS A 54 -27.37 -6.08 -29.11
CA LYS A 54 -27.21 -7.27 -28.26
C LYS A 54 -27.18 -8.60 -29.02
N PHE A 55 -27.72 -8.63 -30.23
CA PHE A 55 -27.85 -9.87 -31.02
C PHE A 55 -26.71 -10.04 -32.02
N SER A 56 -26.21 -8.95 -32.59
CA SER A 56 -25.14 -8.96 -33.59
C SER A 56 -23.78 -8.53 -33.05
N SER A 57 -23.72 -8.05 -31.80
CA SER A 57 -22.51 -7.46 -31.19
C SER A 57 -21.90 -6.31 -31.99
N THR A 58 -22.66 -5.70 -32.88
CA THR A 58 -22.21 -4.59 -33.73
C THR A 58 -22.42 -3.26 -32.99
N CYS A 59 -21.39 -2.40 -33.01
CA CYS A 59 -21.46 -1.05 -32.51
C CYS A 59 -21.84 -0.06 -33.61
N MET A 60 -22.78 0.83 -33.32
CA MET A 60 -23.25 1.85 -34.24
C MET A 60 -23.44 3.19 -33.54
N THR A 61 -23.37 4.28 -34.30
CA THR A 61 -23.66 5.63 -33.84
C THR A 61 -25.16 5.92 -33.94
N SER A 62 -25.63 6.96 -33.26
CA SER A 62 -27.02 7.42 -33.37
C SER A 62 -27.38 7.83 -34.81
N GLU A 63 -26.44 8.38 -35.59
CA GLU A 63 -26.65 8.70 -37.00
C GLU A 63 -26.92 7.48 -37.88
N GLN A 64 -26.21 6.37 -37.60
CA GLN A 64 -26.38 5.11 -38.33
C GLN A 64 -27.71 4.42 -37.97
N GLN A 65 -28.18 4.59 -36.74
CA GLN A 65 -29.41 3.97 -36.26
C GLN A 65 -30.16 4.92 -35.30
N PRO A 66 -31.01 5.81 -35.83
CA PRO A 66 -31.64 6.88 -35.03
C PRO A 66 -32.54 6.38 -33.89
N ASN A 67 -33.19 5.22 -34.05
CA ASN A 67 -34.06 4.63 -33.03
C ASN A 67 -33.32 3.79 -31.97
N ALA A 68 -31.98 3.72 -32.02
CA ALA A 68 -31.21 2.90 -31.08
C ALA A 68 -31.35 3.35 -29.62
N ALA A 69 -31.64 4.64 -29.39
CA ALA A 69 -31.91 5.19 -28.06
C ALA A 69 -33.24 4.69 -27.46
N ASP A 70 -34.26 4.52 -28.31
CA ASP A 70 -35.62 4.17 -27.88
C ASP A 70 -35.80 2.65 -27.72
N ASP A 71 -35.12 1.86 -28.57
CA ASP A 71 -35.21 0.40 -28.56
C ASP A 71 -34.18 -0.23 -27.61
N VAL A 72 -34.41 -0.01 -26.31
CA VAL A 72 -33.60 -0.59 -25.22
C VAL A 72 -33.67 -2.11 -25.15
N ALA A 73 -34.61 -2.75 -25.86
CA ALA A 73 -34.67 -4.20 -25.95
C ALA A 73 -33.53 -4.72 -26.85
N VAL A 74 -33.27 -4.05 -27.97
CA VAL A 74 -32.26 -4.42 -28.96
C VAL A 74 -30.88 -3.82 -28.68
N TYR A 75 -30.83 -2.59 -28.18
CA TYR A 75 -29.60 -1.82 -28.06
C TYR A 75 -29.19 -1.56 -26.61
N VAL A 76 -27.88 -1.48 -26.38
CA VAL A 76 -27.27 -1.03 -25.12
C VAL A 76 -26.49 0.25 -25.39
N PRO A 77 -26.79 1.37 -24.71
CA PRO A 77 -25.99 2.58 -24.84
C PRO A 77 -24.58 2.34 -24.28
N LEU A 78 -23.58 2.78 -25.04
CA LEU A 78 -22.18 2.79 -24.66
C LEU A 78 -21.77 4.24 -24.40
N TYR A 79 -21.25 4.49 -23.22
CA TYR A 79 -20.78 5.79 -22.77
C TYR A 79 -19.25 5.82 -22.78
N THR A 80 -18.68 7.02 -22.87
CA THR A 80 -17.27 7.20 -22.52
C THR A 80 -17.07 6.88 -21.05
N ALA A 81 -15.99 6.18 -20.72
CA ALA A 81 -15.58 6.06 -19.33
C ALA A 81 -15.42 7.48 -18.72
N PRO A 82 -15.76 7.68 -17.45
CA PRO A 82 -15.48 8.94 -16.78
C PRO A 82 -13.98 9.25 -16.90
N PRO A 83 -13.59 10.54 -16.98
CA PRO A 83 -12.19 10.90 -16.99
C PRO A 83 -11.51 10.35 -15.72
N ALA A 84 -10.30 9.83 -15.87
CA ALA A 84 -9.50 9.45 -14.71
C ALA A 84 -9.25 10.67 -13.83
N SER A 85 -9.06 10.47 -12.53
CA SER A 85 -8.71 11.57 -11.64
C SER A 85 -7.39 12.22 -12.08
N GLU A 86 -7.23 13.50 -11.76
CA GLU A 86 -6.01 14.26 -12.06
C GLU A 86 -4.75 13.55 -11.53
N ARG A 87 -4.81 12.99 -10.32
CA ARG A 87 -3.71 12.21 -9.73
C ARG A 87 -3.31 11.00 -10.57
N GLU A 88 -4.29 10.31 -11.16
CA GLU A 88 -4.04 9.17 -12.02
C GLU A 88 -3.55 9.58 -13.41
N GLN A 89 -3.98 10.74 -13.93
CA GLN A 89 -3.42 11.31 -15.16
C GLN A 89 -1.94 11.66 -14.96
N ILE A 90 -1.60 12.40 -13.89
CA ILE A 90 -0.23 12.77 -13.54
C ILE A 90 0.65 11.52 -13.38
N ARG A 91 0.15 10.46 -12.71
CA ARG A 91 0.89 9.21 -12.54
C ARG A 91 1.23 8.56 -13.89
N ARG A 92 0.30 8.56 -14.85
CA ARG A 92 0.54 8.01 -16.19
C ARG A 92 1.52 8.85 -16.99
N GLU A 93 1.34 10.17 -17.01
CA GLU A 93 2.27 11.09 -17.67
C GLU A 93 3.69 10.96 -17.11
N HIS A 94 3.82 10.85 -15.79
CA HIS A 94 5.09 10.59 -15.13
C HIS A 94 5.70 9.25 -15.57
N ALA A 95 4.90 8.18 -15.64
CA ALA A 95 5.39 6.87 -16.09
C ALA A 95 5.89 6.92 -17.54
N GLU A 96 5.12 7.54 -18.44
CA GLU A 96 5.49 7.72 -19.86
C GLU A 96 6.78 8.52 -20.01
N TRP A 97 6.90 9.64 -19.29
CA TRP A 97 8.12 10.45 -19.27
C TRP A 97 9.32 9.68 -18.70
N SER A 98 9.13 8.93 -17.61
CA SER A 98 10.16 8.13 -16.97
C SER A 98 10.66 7.02 -17.89
N ASP A 99 9.76 6.35 -18.62
CA ASP A 99 10.13 5.33 -19.61
C ASP A 99 10.88 5.95 -20.80
N ALA A 100 10.44 7.10 -21.29
CA ALA A 100 11.13 7.81 -22.37
C ALA A 100 12.53 8.30 -21.97
N THR A 101 12.71 8.70 -20.71
CA THR A 101 13.95 9.32 -20.22
C THR A 101 14.97 8.27 -19.77
N PHE A 102 14.53 7.26 -19.02
CA PHE A 102 15.42 6.30 -18.37
C PHE A 102 15.40 4.91 -19.01
N GLY A 103 14.42 4.61 -19.87
CA GLY A 103 14.27 3.31 -20.51
C GLY A 103 13.87 2.19 -19.54
N ASP A 104 14.22 0.97 -19.92
CA ASP A 104 13.91 -0.26 -19.20
C ASP A 104 14.87 -0.48 -18.01
N VAL A 105 14.65 0.27 -16.94
CA VAL A 105 15.35 0.12 -15.65
C VAL A 105 14.42 -0.45 -14.58
N GLY A 106 15.02 -1.20 -13.65
CA GLY A 106 14.30 -1.80 -12.53
C GLY A 106 14.05 -0.83 -11.35
N PRO A 107 13.35 -1.29 -10.30
CA PRO A 107 12.87 -0.44 -9.21
C PRO A 107 13.97 0.05 -8.24
N ILE A 108 15.16 -0.55 -8.27
CA ILE A 108 16.23 -0.27 -7.30
C ILE A 108 16.73 1.17 -7.39
N GLY A 109 16.82 1.74 -8.60
CA GLY A 109 17.26 3.12 -8.83
C GLY A 109 16.34 4.13 -8.13
N PRO A 110 15.03 4.16 -8.49
CA PRO A 110 14.05 5.01 -7.83
C PRO A 110 13.99 4.82 -6.30
N LEU A 111 14.13 3.59 -5.79
CA LEU A 111 14.16 3.36 -4.33
C LEU A 111 15.39 3.96 -3.64
N LYS A 112 16.57 3.89 -4.27
CA LYS A 112 17.77 4.57 -3.75
C LYS A 112 17.61 6.08 -3.80
N HIS A 113 16.97 6.59 -4.85
CA HIS A 113 16.69 8.03 -4.97
C HIS A 113 15.68 8.46 -3.89
N LEU A 114 14.60 7.71 -3.67
CA LEU A 114 13.60 7.97 -2.64
C LEU A 114 14.22 8.13 -1.24
N SER A 115 15.29 7.39 -0.94
CA SER A 115 16.00 7.55 0.34
C SER A 115 16.69 8.91 0.52
N LYS A 116 17.07 9.58 -0.58
CA LYS A 116 17.64 10.92 -0.56
C LYS A 116 16.55 11.98 -0.42
N GLU A 117 15.49 11.89 -1.24
CA GLU A 117 14.34 12.79 -1.18
C GLU A 117 13.66 12.75 0.19
N ALA A 118 13.64 11.59 0.85
CA ALA A 118 13.13 11.48 2.22
C ALA A 118 13.99 12.27 3.24
N LEU A 119 15.29 12.44 3.00
CA LEU A 119 16.16 13.27 3.84
C LEU A 119 15.98 14.76 3.51
N GLU A 120 15.77 15.10 2.25
CA GLU A 120 15.51 16.47 1.78
C GLU A 120 14.15 16.96 2.33
N ALA A 121 13.08 16.17 2.18
CA ALA A 121 11.78 16.43 2.80
C ALA A 121 11.83 16.51 4.34
N ALA A 122 12.71 15.74 5.00
CA ALA A 122 12.89 15.82 6.44
C ALA A 122 13.61 17.10 6.89
N ALA A 123 14.48 17.67 6.04
CA ALA A 123 15.15 18.93 6.28
C ALA A 123 14.24 20.14 5.99
N GLU A 124 13.39 20.04 4.97
CA GLU A 124 12.50 21.11 4.51
C GLU A 124 11.03 20.63 4.42
N PRO A 125 10.38 20.30 5.57
CA PRO A 125 9.05 19.69 5.56
C PRO A 125 7.94 20.59 5.01
N ASP A 126 8.19 21.91 4.95
CA ASP A 126 7.28 22.90 4.37
C ASP A 126 7.42 23.02 2.85
N ASP A 127 8.44 22.43 2.23
CA ASP A 127 8.57 22.40 0.78
C ASP A 127 7.78 21.24 0.16
N LEU A 128 6.72 21.58 -0.57
CA LEU A 128 5.85 20.61 -1.23
C LEU A 128 6.53 19.87 -2.39
N SER A 129 7.59 20.41 -3.01
CA SER A 129 8.31 19.68 -4.07
C SER A 129 8.93 18.39 -3.56
N GLU A 130 9.55 18.43 -2.38
CA GLU A 130 10.21 17.27 -1.77
C GLU A 130 9.23 16.11 -1.51
N TRP A 131 8.00 16.44 -1.10
CA TRP A 131 6.92 15.45 -0.96
C TRP A 131 6.45 14.89 -2.31
N ALA A 132 6.41 15.74 -3.34
CA ALA A 132 6.03 15.33 -4.69
C ALA A 132 7.10 14.40 -5.31
N ASP A 133 8.38 14.66 -5.08
CA ASP A 133 9.48 13.79 -5.51
C ASP A 133 9.42 12.42 -4.86
N MET A 134 9.18 12.37 -3.53
CA MET A 134 8.92 11.09 -2.85
C MET A 134 7.74 10.32 -3.47
N GLN A 135 6.65 11.01 -3.78
CA GLN A 135 5.45 10.37 -4.34
C GLN A 135 5.71 9.81 -5.75
N SER A 136 6.42 10.56 -6.59
CA SER A 136 6.76 10.19 -7.96
C SER A 136 7.72 9.01 -8.01
N LEU A 137 8.77 9.02 -7.18
CA LEU A 137 9.73 7.93 -7.07
C LEU A 137 9.11 6.64 -6.53
N LEU A 138 8.17 6.75 -5.59
CA LEU A 138 7.45 5.58 -5.07
C LEU A 138 6.56 4.95 -6.16
N TRP A 139 5.84 5.74 -6.94
CA TRP A 139 5.05 5.23 -8.07
C TRP A 139 5.94 4.57 -9.12
N ASP A 140 7.08 5.19 -9.44
CA ASP A 140 8.03 4.65 -10.41
C ASP A 140 8.62 3.31 -9.94
N ALA A 141 8.99 3.21 -8.66
CA ALA A 141 9.46 1.98 -8.07
C ALA A 141 8.40 0.88 -8.11
N GLN A 142 7.15 1.20 -7.75
CA GLN A 142 6.05 0.23 -7.73
C GLN A 142 5.75 -0.31 -9.13
N ARG A 143 5.60 0.57 -10.14
CA ARG A 143 5.31 0.15 -11.50
C ARG A 143 6.45 -0.69 -12.10
N ARG A 144 7.72 -0.30 -11.85
CA ARG A 144 8.90 -1.03 -12.35
C ARG A 144 9.11 -2.37 -11.64
N ALA A 145 8.55 -2.54 -10.45
CA ALA A 145 8.48 -3.81 -9.74
C ALA A 145 7.28 -4.69 -10.17
N GLY A 146 6.40 -4.18 -11.05
CA GLY A 146 5.17 -4.87 -11.46
C GLY A 146 4.12 -4.99 -10.35
N ILE A 147 4.15 -4.10 -9.37
CA ILE A 147 3.21 -4.10 -8.24
C ILE A 147 1.93 -3.36 -8.66
N SER A 148 0.78 -4.03 -8.59
CA SER A 148 -0.53 -3.39 -8.85
C SER A 148 -1.04 -2.62 -7.64
N ASP A 149 -1.95 -1.66 -7.90
CA ASP A 149 -2.65 -0.92 -6.85
C ASP A 149 -3.41 -1.83 -5.89
N GLU A 150 -4.02 -2.93 -6.39
CA GLU A 150 -4.68 -3.89 -5.51
C GLU A 150 -3.68 -4.62 -4.61
N GLN A 151 -2.54 -5.04 -5.16
CA GLN A 151 -1.51 -5.76 -4.41
C GLN A 151 -0.92 -4.90 -3.28
N ILE A 152 -0.55 -3.65 -3.57
CA ILE A 152 0.01 -2.77 -2.53
C ILE A 152 -1.06 -2.40 -1.50
N THR A 153 -2.30 -2.15 -1.93
CA THR A 153 -3.40 -1.84 -1.01
C THR A 153 -3.65 -2.99 -0.05
N GLN A 154 -3.71 -4.22 -0.54
CA GLN A 154 -3.87 -5.41 0.30
C GLN A 154 -2.69 -5.57 1.27
N ALA A 155 -1.46 -5.40 0.80
CA ALA A 155 -0.27 -5.45 1.65
C ALA A 155 -0.28 -4.36 2.73
N MET A 156 -0.76 -3.15 2.42
CA MET A 156 -0.92 -2.07 3.40
C MET A 156 -1.95 -2.41 4.47
N VAL A 157 -3.09 -3.00 4.10
CA VAL A 157 -4.14 -3.44 5.05
C VAL A 157 -3.59 -4.49 6.02
N GLU A 158 -2.93 -5.52 5.48
CA GLU A 158 -2.31 -6.59 6.28
C GLU A 158 -1.22 -6.04 7.19
N LYS A 159 -0.35 -5.18 6.65
CA LYS A 159 0.75 -4.58 7.41
C LYS A 159 0.24 -3.68 8.53
N LEU A 160 -0.83 -2.93 8.29
CA LEU A 160 -1.47 -2.09 9.30
C LEU A 160 -2.07 -2.94 10.44
N ALA A 161 -2.70 -4.07 10.12
CA ALA A 161 -3.22 -4.99 11.13
C ALA A 161 -2.10 -5.54 12.04
N VAL A 162 -0.96 -5.94 11.45
CA VAL A 162 0.22 -6.36 12.22
C VAL A 162 0.78 -5.22 13.07
N ASN A 163 0.89 -4.00 12.52
CA ASN A 163 1.47 -2.86 13.24
C ASN A 163 0.62 -2.44 14.45
N LYS A 164 -0.71 -2.56 14.37
CA LYS A 164 -1.65 -2.28 15.48
C LYS A 164 -1.52 -3.26 16.65
N GLN A 165 -0.94 -4.44 16.43
CA GLN A 165 -0.74 -5.47 17.46
C GLN A 165 0.65 -5.37 18.13
N ARG A 166 1.52 -4.47 17.67
CA ARG A 166 2.87 -4.31 18.21
C ARG A 166 2.91 -3.38 19.40
N GLU A 167 3.91 -3.59 20.24
CA GLU A 167 4.30 -2.63 21.26
C GLU A 167 5.28 -1.60 20.67
N TRP A 168 5.09 -0.34 21.08
CA TRP A 168 5.85 0.80 20.60
C TRP A 168 6.39 1.60 21.78
N PRO A 169 7.62 2.12 21.71
CA PRO A 169 8.16 3.00 22.74
C PRO A 169 7.41 4.34 22.76
N GLU A 170 7.64 5.13 23.80
CA GLU A 170 7.08 6.49 23.95
C GLU A 170 7.43 7.39 22.74
N PRO A 171 6.52 8.29 22.34
CA PRO A 171 6.79 9.27 21.29
C PRO A 171 7.98 10.18 21.59
N LYS A 172 8.88 10.31 20.61
CA LYS A 172 9.88 11.37 20.55
C LYS A 172 9.80 12.06 19.20
N ASP A 173 9.68 13.38 19.22
CA ASP A 173 9.58 14.19 18.01
C ASP A 173 10.89 14.17 17.20
N GLY A 174 10.76 14.19 15.87
CA GLY A 174 11.88 14.16 14.93
C GLY A 174 12.65 12.84 14.83
N GLU A 175 12.27 11.78 15.56
CA GLU A 175 13.05 10.55 15.66
C GLU A 175 12.29 9.31 15.14
N PRO A 176 12.95 8.40 14.40
CA PRO A 176 12.32 7.16 13.95
C PRO A 176 11.85 6.30 15.13
N ARG A 177 10.61 5.82 15.07
CA ARG A 177 10.08 4.90 16.08
C ARG A 177 10.10 3.46 15.58
N LEU A 178 10.83 2.60 16.28
CA LEU A 178 10.90 1.16 15.98
C LEU A 178 10.04 0.38 16.99
N HIS A 179 9.37 -0.66 16.51
CA HIS A 179 8.63 -1.59 17.38
C HIS A 179 9.58 -2.34 18.31
N ILE A 180 9.10 -2.64 19.52
CA ILE A 180 9.84 -3.46 20.47
C ILE A 180 9.84 -4.89 19.93
N LYS A 181 11.03 -5.45 19.71
CA LYS A 181 11.19 -6.87 19.41
C LYS A 181 11.32 -7.59 20.75
N GLU A 182 10.41 -8.50 21.06
CA GLU A 182 10.66 -9.48 22.13
C GLU A 182 11.95 -10.20 21.77
N GLN A 183 12.98 -10.04 22.60
CA GLN A 183 14.14 -10.91 22.47
C GLN A 183 13.66 -12.34 22.75
N PRO A 184 13.94 -13.32 21.88
CA PRO A 184 13.67 -14.70 22.22
C PRO A 184 14.35 -14.99 23.55
N ALA A 185 13.62 -15.64 24.48
CA ALA A 185 14.16 -16.02 25.77
C ALA A 185 15.54 -16.64 25.55
N PRO A 186 16.58 -16.21 26.30
CA PRO A 186 17.90 -16.79 26.15
C PRO A 186 17.76 -18.31 26.20
N VAL A 187 18.16 -18.99 25.12
CA VAL A 187 18.18 -20.46 25.10
C VAL A 187 19.35 -20.85 25.98
N VAL A 188 19.11 -20.86 27.29
CA VAL A 188 20.07 -21.26 28.31
C VAL A 188 20.04 -22.78 28.29
N PRO A 189 21.14 -23.44 27.88
CA PRO A 189 21.18 -24.89 27.96
C PRO A 189 20.98 -25.34 29.41
N GLU A 190 20.30 -26.47 29.59
CA GLU A 190 20.09 -27.04 30.92
C GLU A 190 21.43 -27.31 31.62
N SER A 191 21.44 -27.19 32.94
CA SER A 191 22.62 -27.54 33.73
C SER A 191 22.89 -29.04 33.59
N ILE A 192 24.08 -29.41 33.13
CA ILE A 192 24.49 -30.81 33.05
C ILE A 192 24.94 -31.33 34.43
N SER A 193 24.44 -32.50 34.82
CA SER A 193 24.88 -33.19 36.04
C SER A 193 26.25 -33.85 35.86
N VAL A 194 26.90 -34.21 36.98
CA VAL A 194 28.18 -34.92 36.96
C VAL A 194 28.08 -36.24 36.19
N ARG A 195 26.98 -36.99 36.35
CA ARG A 195 26.76 -38.27 35.66
C ARG A 195 26.61 -38.10 34.14
N GLN A 196 25.87 -37.09 33.71
CA GLN A 196 25.69 -36.81 32.28
C GLN A 196 27.00 -36.36 31.61
N ALA A 197 27.80 -35.56 32.32
CA ALA A 197 29.13 -35.16 31.84
C ALA A 197 30.05 -36.39 31.68
N ILE A 198 30.05 -37.30 32.67
CA ILE A 198 30.81 -38.55 32.62
C ILE A 198 30.38 -39.42 31.43
N SER A 199 29.08 -39.61 31.21
CA SER A 199 28.57 -40.41 30.09
C SER A 199 28.93 -39.83 28.71
N ALA A 200 28.93 -38.50 28.57
CA ALA A 200 29.36 -37.85 27.33
C ALA A 200 30.88 -37.98 27.09
N LEU A 201 31.67 -37.95 28.17
CA LEU A 201 33.13 -38.20 28.12
C LEU A 201 33.45 -39.67 27.83
N GLU A 202 32.70 -40.62 28.37
CA GLU A 202 32.89 -42.05 28.09
C GLU A 202 32.63 -42.40 26.62
N SER A 203 31.77 -41.62 25.94
CA SER A 203 31.53 -41.74 24.49
C SER A 203 32.61 -41.06 23.63
N ALA A 204 33.53 -40.31 24.23
CA ALA A 204 34.60 -39.58 23.55
C ALA A 204 35.95 -40.02 24.15
N ASP A 205 36.64 -40.94 23.48
CA ASP A 205 37.87 -41.57 23.98
C ASP A 205 38.86 -40.57 24.63
N CYS A 206 39.10 -40.79 25.94
CA CYS A 206 40.14 -40.31 26.85
C CYS A 206 40.22 -38.81 27.27
N VAL A 207 40.07 -38.57 28.59
CA VAL A 207 41.04 -38.02 29.58
C VAL A 207 40.31 -37.24 30.70
N THR A 208 40.63 -37.59 31.94
CA THR A 208 39.96 -37.18 33.20
C THR A 208 40.10 -35.70 33.59
N THR A 209 40.97 -34.92 32.93
CA THR A 209 41.13 -33.48 33.16
C THR A 209 40.25 -32.59 32.28
N ILE A 210 39.80 -33.09 31.11
CA ILE A 210 38.94 -32.33 30.18
C ILE A 210 37.52 -32.18 30.73
N GLY A 211 37.00 -33.16 31.46
CA GLY A 211 35.63 -33.12 31.98
C GLY A 211 35.35 -32.00 32.99
N GLN A 212 36.33 -31.70 33.85
CA GLN A 212 36.24 -30.56 34.78
C GLN A 212 36.34 -29.23 34.04
N ALA A 213 37.27 -29.12 33.08
CA ALA A 213 37.43 -27.94 32.24
C ALA A 213 36.19 -27.66 31.39
N TYR A 214 35.58 -28.69 30.80
CA TYR A 214 34.35 -28.59 30.01
C TYR A 214 33.17 -28.15 30.88
N LYS A 215 32.98 -28.75 32.07
CA LYS A 215 31.92 -28.34 33.00
C LYS A 215 32.08 -26.89 33.45
N MET A 216 33.29 -26.47 33.81
CA MET A 216 33.57 -25.10 34.23
C MET A 216 33.38 -24.12 33.08
N GLY A 217 33.89 -24.44 31.89
CA GLY A 217 33.71 -23.64 30.68
C GLY A 217 32.25 -23.51 30.28
N TRP A 218 31.49 -24.61 30.28
CA TRP A 218 30.06 -24.62 29.98
C TRP A 218 29.26 -23.78 30.97
N ASN A 219 29.48 -23.97 32.27
CA ASN A 219 28.75 -23.23 33.30
C ASN A 219 29.13 -21.74 33.31
N ALA A 220 30.40 -21.40 33.04
CA ALA A 220 30.84 -20.01 32.91
C ALA A 220 30.23 -19.35 31.66
N CYS A 221 30.19 -20.05 30.53
CA CYS A 221 29.56 -19.58 29.30
C CYS A 221 28.05 -19.38 29.48
N ARG A 222 27.38 -20.34 30.13
CA ARG A 222 25.96 -20.24 30.53
C ARG A 222 25.69 -19.06 31.47
N ALA A 223 26.55 -18.83 32.46
CA ALA A 223 26.44 -17.69 33.38
C ALA A 223 26.65 -16.35 32.66
N ALA A 224 27.57 -16.28 31.71
CA ALA A 224 27.77 -15.10 30.87
C ALA A 224 26.54 -14.81 30.00
N MET A 225 25.94 -15.84 29.38
CA MET A 225 24.69 -15.70 28.60
C MET A 225 23.51 -15.22 29.47
N LEU A 226 23.43 -15.63 30.73
CA LEU A 226 22.43 -15.14 31.69
C LEU A 226 22.65 -13.68 32.12
N ASN A 227 23.90 -13.20 32.10
CA ASN A 227 24.26 -11.85 32.54
C ASN A 227 24.35 -10.82 31.39
N GLY A 228 24.36 -11.28 30.12
CA GLY A 228 24.59 -10.47 28.92
C GLY A 228 23.46 -9.51 28.50
N GLY A 229 22.48 -9.25 29.38
CA GLY A 229 21.40 -8.27 29.17
C GLY A 229 21.50 -7.02 30.05
N LYS A 230 22.60 -6.83 30.78
CA LYS A 230 22.85 -5.64 31.60
C LYS A 230 24.13 -4.94 31.13
N SER A 231 24.03 -4.21 30.04
CA SER A 231 24.96 -3.14 29.72
C SER A 231 24.21 -1.92 29.24
#